data_AF-A0AAW9K9E4-F1
#
_entry.id   AF-A0AAW9K9E4-F1
#
_cell.length_a   1.000
_cell.length_b   1.000
_cell.length_c   1.000
_cell.angle_alpha   90.00
_cell.angle_beta   90.00
_cell.angle_gamma   90.00
#
_symmetry.space_group_name_H-M   'P 1'
#
loop_
_entity.id
_entity.type
_entity.pdbx_description
1 polymer ?
#
loop_
_entity_poly.entity_id
_entity_poly.type
_entity_poly.pdbx_seq_one_letter_code
_entity_poly.pdbx_strand_id
1 'polypeptide(L)'
;VTVTTCLPMEMAEYFFNPQYKDSFRMDGWFYTAAMRKAHKNGNISFIPNHLYLAAVKRLAHKEPNIYMGTATLPDKHGYVSLSLSNVYEKRMLEAADLVILEINENYPRTFGDVEVHINDIDYMIKTDYEVPELLEVEP
;
A
#
# COMPACT_ATOMS: atom_id res chain seq x y z
N VAL A 1 -4.70 -7.25 13.89
CA VAL A 1 -4.73 -6.28 12.77
C VAL A 1 -4.92 -7.01 11.47
N THR A 2 -5.77 -6.54 10.56
CA THR A 2 -5.87 -7.09 9.20
C THR A 2 -5.21 -6.11 8.24
N VAL A 3 -4.18 -6.57 7.53
CA VAL A 3 -3.51 -5.80 6.48
C VAL A 3 -4.06 -6.25 5.14
N THR A 4 -4.54 -5.31 4.33
CA THR A 4 -5.00 -5.58 2.97
C THR A 4 -4.11 -4.82 1.99
N THR A 5 -3.57 -5.51 0.99
CA THR A 5 -2.71 -4.87 -0.01
C THR A 5 -2.80 -5.55 -1.38
N CYS A 6 -2.35 -4.83 -2.40
CA CYS A 6 -2.21 -5.30 -3.75
C CYS A 6 -0.74 -5.66 -4.04
N LEU A 7 -0.51 -6.88 -4.52
CA LEU A 7 0.79 -7.32 -5.02
C LEU A 7 1.98 -7.15 -4.03
N PRO A 8 1.92 -7.70 -2.80
CA PRO A 8 3.04 -7.58 -1.87
C PRO A 8 4.26 -8.34 -2.42
N MET A 9 5.35 -7.62 -2.69
CA MET A 9 6.57 -8.19 -3.27
C MET A 9 7.62 -8.54 -2.19
N GLU A 10 7.67 -7.77 -1.10
CA GLU A 10 8.59 -8.00 0.00
C GLU A 10 8.11 -9.08 0.97
N MET A 11 9.06 -9.76 1.61
CA MET A 11 8.82 -10.74 2.67
C MET A 11 8.75 -10.03 4.03
N ALA A 12 7.81 -9.09 4.19
CA ALA A 12 7.72 -8.28 5.40
C ALA A 12 7.49 -9.15 6.65
N GLU A 13 8.22 -8.84 7.72
CA GLU A 13 8.24 -9.61 8.98
C GLU A 13 6.84 -9.90 9.52
N TYR A 14 5.94 -8.90 9.51
CA TYR A 14 4.63 -9.00 10.15
C TYR A 14 3.74 -10.13 9.61
N PHE A 15 3.93 -10.55 8.35
CA PHE A 15 3.16 -11.67 7.78
C PHE A 15 4.02 -12.90 7.45
N PHE A 16 5.32 -12.71 7.22
CA PHE A 16 6.22 -13.82 6.92
C PHE A 16 6.62 -14.60 8.17
N ASN A 17 6.87 -13.91 9.29
CA ASN A 17 7.36 -14.51 10.53
C ASN A 17 6.19 -15.09 11.37
N PRO A 18 6.17 -16.42 11.66
CA PRO A 18 5.08 -17.05 12.38
C PRO A 18 4.81 -16.50 13.78
N GLN A 19 5.79 -15.83 14.41
CA GLN A 19 5.60 -15.23 15.74
C GLN A 19 4.49 -14.16 15.74
N TYR A 20 4.19 -13.57 14.58
CA TYR A 20 3.19 -12.52 14.42
C TYR A 20 1.83 -13.03 13.94
N LYS A 21 1.66 -14.35 13.75
CA LYS A 21 0.46 -14.92 13.11
C LYS A 21 -0.85 -14.58 13.82
N ASP A 22 -0.80 -14.45 15.14
CA ASP A 22 -1.97 -14.15 15.98
C ASP A 22 -2.20 -12.64 16.13
N SER A 23 -1.21 -11.82 15.73
CA SER A 23 -1.27 -10.36 15.75
C SER A 23 -1.74 -9.77 14.42
N PHE A 24 -1.31 -10.37 13.30
CA PHE A 24 -1.60 -9.90 11.95
C PHE A 24 -2.26 -10.97 11.09
N ARG A 25 -3.29 -10.56 10.37
CA ARG A 25 -3.86 -11.31 9.24
C ARG A 25 -3.57 -10.53 7.96
N MET A 26 -3.18 -11.25 6.91
CA MET A 26 -2.86 -10.66 5.61
C MET A 26 -3.87 -11.08 4.56
N ASP A 27 -4.56 -10.11 3.97
CA ASP A 27 -5.50 -10.32 2.88
C ASP A 27 -4.93 -9.70 1.59
N GLY A 28 -4.54 -10.52 0.61
CA GLY A 28 -3.97 -10.01 -0.64
C GLY A 28 -4.96 -10.07 -1.80
N TRP A 29 -4.93 -9.04 -2.66
CA TRP A 29 -5.68 -9.02 -3.93
C TRP A 29 -4.96 -9.75 -5.06
N PHE A 30 -3.65 -9.96 -4.91
CA PHE A 30 -2.84 -10.80 -5.78
C PHE A 30 -2.04 -11.77 -4.91
N TYR A 31 -2.13 -13.06 -5.22
CA TYR A 31 -1.50 -14.10 -4.42
C TYR A 31 -0.03 -14.32 -4.82
N THR A 32 0.84 -13.40 -4.41
CA THR A 32 2.26 -13.34 -4.82
C THR A 32 3.10 -14.49 -4.27
N ALA A 33 4.36 -14.61 -4.74
CA ALA A 33 5.31 -15.59 -4.21
C ALA A 33 5.52 -15.44 -2.70
N ALA A 34 5.52 -14.21 -2.18
CA ALA A 34 5.64 -13.94 -0.75
C ALA A 34 4.47 -14.53 0.04
N MET A 35 3.25 -14.29 -0.42
CA MET A 35 2.04 -14.85 0.20
C MET A 35 2.01 -16.38 0.12
N ARG A 36 2.39 -16.97 -1.02
CA ARG A 36 2.45 -18.44 -1.18
C ARG A 36 3.41 -19.08 -0.18
N LYS A 37 4.59 -18.49 0.05
CA LYS A 37 5.56 -18.99 1.04
C LYS A 37 5.04 -18.84 2.47
N ALA A 38 4.37 -17.73 2.78
CA ALA A 38 3.82 -17.46 4.11
C ALA A 38 2.50 -18.22 4.39
N HIS A 39 1.84 -18.80 3.38
CA HIS A 39 0.52 -19.43 3.52
C HIS A 39 0.43 -20.47 4.65
N LYS A 40 1.50 -21.26 4.84
CA LYS A 40 1.60 -22.28 5.89
C LYS A 40 1.44 -21.72 7.32
N ASN A 41 1.58 -20.40 7.49
CA ASN A 41 1.37 -19.73 8.78
C ASN A 41 -0.10 -19.71 9.20
N GLY A 42 -1.05 -19.91 8.26
CA GLY A 42 -2.48 -20.02 8.52
C GLY A 42 -3.22 -18.68 8.64
N ASN A 43 -2.53 -17.55 8.53
CA ASN A 43 -3.05 -16.19 8.67
C ASN A 43 -3.02 -15.38 7.35
N ILE A 44 -2.81 -16.05 6.21
CA ILE A 44 -2.73 -15.44 4.88
C ILE A 44 -3.94 -15.85 4.04
N SER A 45 -4.67 -14.87 3.50
CA SER A 45 -5.88 -15.06 2.69
C SER A 45 -5.78 -14.35 1.35
N PHE A 46 -6.49 -14.88 0.37
CA PHE A 46 -6.68 -14.26 -0.94
C PHE A 46 -8.09 -13.68 -1.03
N ILE A 47 -8.22 -12.45 -1.53
CA ILE A 47 -9.51 -11.83 -1.87
C ILE A 47 -9.64 -11.86 -3.41
N PRO A 48 -10.47 -12.75 -3.98
CA PRO A 48 -10.74 -12.73 -5.41
C PRO A 48 -11.39 -11.42 -5.81
N ASN A 49 -10.79 -10.69 -6.75
CA ASN A 49 -11.36 -9.46 -7.29
C ASN A 49 -10.99 -9.26 -8.76
N HIS A 50 -11.62 -8.26 -9.37
CA HIS A 50 -11.14 -7.67 -10.62
C HIS A 50 -10.48 -6.34 -10.28
N LEU A 51 -9.24 -6.14 -10.75
CA LEU A 51 -8.44 -4.97 -10.38
C LEU A 51 -9.14 -3.64 -10.70
N TYR A 52 -9.79 -3.56 -11.87
CA TYR A 52 -10.59 -2.40 -12.29
C TYR A 52 -11.68 -2.01 -11.27
N LEU A 53 -12.20 -2.97 -10.50
CA LEU A 53 -13.25 -2.76 -9.51
C LEU A 53 -12.74 -2.84 -8.07
N ALA A 54 -11.43 -3.00 -7.86
CA ALA A 54 -10.89 -3.38 -6.56
C ALA A 54 -11.20 -2.34 -5.47
N ALA A 55 -10.95 -1.06 -5.74
CA ALA A 55 -11.29 0.02 -4.82
C ALA A 55 -12.80 0.09 -4.55
N VAL A 56 -13.61 0.14 -5.63
CA VAL A 56 -15.07 0.31 -5.54
C VAL A 56 -15.72 -0.82 -4.75
N LYS A 57 -15.42 -2.08 -5.09
CA LYS A 57 -16.01 -3.24 -4.42
C LYS A 57 -15.48 -3.40 -3.00
N ARG A 58 -14.21 -3.06 -2.74
CA ARG A 58 -13.67 -3.13 -1.39
C ARG A 58 -14.34 -2.10 -0.49
N LEU A 59 -14.41 -0.83 -0.91
CA LEU A 59 -15.04 0.23 -0.12
C LEU A 59 -16.53 -0.03 0.14
N ALA A 60 -17.25 -0.57 -0.84
CA ALA A 60 -18.65 -0.98 -0.65
C ALA A 60 -18.85 -2.11 0.38
N HIS A 61 -17.80 -2.88 0.68
CA HIS A 61 -17.84 -3.95 1.68
C HIS A 61 -17.26 -3.51 3.03
N LYS A 62 -16.12 -2.82 3.00
CA LYS A 62 -15.38 -2.38 4.19
C LYS A 62 -14.39 -1.27 3.83
N GLU A 63 -14.56 -0.12 4.47
CA GLU A 63 -13.62 1.00 4.44
C GLU A 63 -12.38 0.70 5.31
N PRO A 64 -11.19 1.18 4.92
CA PRO A 64 -9.99 1.03 5.73
C PRO A 64 -10.05 1.96 6.95
N ASN A 65 -9.61 1.49 8.13
CA ASN A 65 -9.43 2.39 9.27
C ASN A 65 -8.14 3.21 9.15
N ILE A 66 -7.12 2.66 8.50
CA ILE A 66 -5.82 3.29 8.31
C ILE A 66 -5.38 3.04 6.87
N TYR A 67 -5.01 4.11 6.17
CA TYR A 67 -4.27 4.03 4.91
C TYR A 67 -2.79 4.36 5.18
N MET A 68 -1.91 3.50 4.66
CA MET A 68 -0.45 3.70 4.69
C MET A 68 0.08 3.66 3.27
N GLY A 69 0.92 4.62 2.91
CA GLY A 69 1.52 4.69 1.58
C GLY A 69 2.79 5.56 1.56
N THR A 70 3.34 5.74 0.37
CA THR A 70 4.53 6.56 0.13
C THR A 70 4.16 7.70 -0.81
N ALA A 71 4.71 8.89 -0.58
CA ALA A 71 4.53 10.05 -1.41
C ALA A 71 5.80 10.88 -1.53
N THR A 72 5.81 11.77 -2.52
CA THR A 72 6.92 12.71 -2.73
C THR A 72 6.92 13.83 -1.69
N LEU A 73 8.01 14.62 -1.66
CA LEU A 73 8.02 15.91 -0.95
C LEU A 73 6.87 16.81 -1.43
N PRO A 74 6.22 17.57 -0.52
CA PRO A 74 5.19 18.53 -0.91
C PRO A 74 5.77 19.60 -1.82
N ASP A 75 5.00 20.04 -2.81
CA ASP A 75 5.35 21.18 -3.63
C ASP A 75 5.03 22.51 -2.93
N LYS A 76 5.30 23.61 -3.63
CA LYS A 76 5.02 24.98 -3.14
C LYS A 76 3.53 25.27 -2.89
N HIS A 77 2.63 24.41 -3.37
CA HIS A 77 1.19 24.52 -3.22
C HIS A 77 0.64 23.60 -2.13
N GLY A 78 1.49 22.82 -1.46
CA GLY A 78 1.07 21.89 -0.42
C GLY A 78 0.54 20.56 -0.97
N TYR A 79 0.88 20.18 -2.20
CA TYR A 79 0.52 18.89 -2.77
C TYR A 79 1.67 17.91 -2.77
N VAL A 80 1.42 16.68 -2.36
CA VAL A 80 2.30 15.54 -2.59
C VAL A 80 1.76 14.70 -3.75
N SER A 81 2.62 13.85 -4.32
CA SER A 81 2.22 12.86 -5.33
C SER A 81 2.41 11.46 -4.75
N LEU A 82 1.40 10.58 -4.88
CA LEU A 82 1.48 9.14 -4.57
C LEU A 82 2.44 8.36 -5.50
N SER A 83 3.09 9.06 -6.43
CA SER A 83 4.24 8.58 -7.20
C SER A 83 3.88 7.40 -8.10
N LEU A 84 4.44 6.22 -7.84
CA LEU A 84 4.42 5.09 -8.75
C LEU A 84 3.10 4.31 -8.77
N SER A 85 2.16 4.61 -7.86
CA SER A 85 0.92 3.83 -7.76
C SER A 85 -0.33 4.69 -7.55
N ASN A 86 -1.34 4.43 -8.37
CA ASN A 86 -2.71 4.90 -8.16
C ASN A 86 -3.73 3.95 -8.82
N VAL A 87 -3.68 2.69 -8.41
CA VAL A 87 -4.65 1.66 -8.78
C VAL A 87 -5.90 1.74 -7.89
N TYR A 88 -5.70 1.99 -6.60
CA TYR A 88 -6.76 2.09 -5.58
C TYR A 88 -6.42 3.07 -4.46
N GLU A 89 -5.18 3.55 -4.43
CA GLU A 89 -4.53 4.24 -3.33
C GLU A 89 -5.28 5.51 -2.95
N LYS A 90 -5.50 6.43 -3.90
CA LYS A 90 -6.17 7.70 -3.60
C LYS A 90 -7.58 7.51 -3.05
N ARG A 91 -8.35 6.56 -3.60
CA ARG A 91 -9.70 6.24 -3.09
C ARG A 91 -9.69 5.61 -1.71
N MET A 92 -8.68 4.78 -1.39
CA MET A 92 -8.55 4.23 -0.04
C MET A 92 -8.10 5.29 0.96
N LEU A 93 -7.22 6.21 0.54
CA LEU A 93 -6.77 7.34 1.33
C LEU A 93 -7.95 8.24 1.68
N GLU A 94 -8.73 8.67 0.69
CA GLU A 94 -9.90 9.54 0.88
C GLU A 94 -10.99 8.93 1.79
N ALA A 95 -11.06 7.60 1.86
CA ALA A 95 -12.05 6.88 2.67
C ALA A 95 -11.51 6.41 4.03
N ALA A 96 -10.22 6.63 4.33
CA ALA A 96 -9.63 6.15 5.57
C ALA A 96 -9.92 7.09 6.75
N ASP A 97 -10.10 6.53 7.95
CA ASP A 97 -10.19 7.32 9.18
C ASP A 97 -8.85 8.00 9.54
N LEU A 98 -7.73 7.42 9.09
CA LEU A 98 -6.38 7.87 9.36
C LEU A 98 -5.44 7.64 8.15
N VAL A 99 -4.73 8.68 7.73
CA VAL A 99 -3.79 8.68 6.60
C VAL A 99 -2.36 8.90 7.08
N ILE A 100 -1.50 7.91 6.85
CA ILE A 100 -0.07 7.97 7.17
C ILE A 100 0.73 7.83 5.87
N LEU A 101 1.48 8.86 5.50
CA LEU A 101 2.37 8.81 4.33
C LEU A 101 3.84 8.89 4.73
N GLU A 102 4.64 7.97 4.19
CA GLU A 102 6.09 8.11 4.13
C GLU A 102 6.43 9.13 3.03
N ILE A 103 7.12 10.20 3.40
CA ILE A 103 7.53 11.28 2.49
C ILE A 103 8.99 11.06 2.10
N ASN A 104 9.21 10.72 0.85
CA ASN A 104 10.52 10.30 0.33
C ASN A 104 10.90 11.10 -0.93
N GLU A 105 12.12 11.65 -0.94
CA GLU A 105 12.64 12.45 -2.07
C GLU A 105 13.10 11.62 -3.26
N ASN A 106 13.41 10.34 -3.05
CA ASN A 106 13.83 9.41 -4.11
C ASN A 106 12.65 8.95 -4.99
N TYR A 107 11.42 9.09 -4.50
CA TYR A 107 10.22 8.76 -5.25
C TYR A 107 9.92 9.85 -6.30
N PRO A 108 9.72 9.49 -7.58
CA PRO A 108 9.47 10.48 -8.62
C PRO A 108 8.08 11.10 -8.44
N ARG A 109 7.98 12.41 -8.70
CA ARG A 109 6.68 13.09 -8.80
C ARG A 109 6.04 12.77 -10.14
N THR A 110 4.95 12.01 -10.10
CA THR A 110 4.13 11.70 -11.28
C THR A 110 2.93 12.65 -11.32
N PHE A 111 2.33 12.79 -12.50
CA PHE A 111 1.15 13.64 -12.70
C PHE A 111 -0.10 12.79 -12.97
N GLY A 112 -1.26 13.37 -12.70
CA GLY A 112 -2.55 12.73 -12.87
C GLY A 112 -3.29 12.63 -11.54
N ASP A 113 -4.13 11.63 -11.39
CA ASP A 113 -4.97 11.46 -10.19
C ASP A 113 -4.20 10.90 -8.96
N VAL A 114 -2.93 11.25 -8.85
CA VAL A 114 -1.98 10.86 -7.78
C VAL A 114 -1.74 11.98 -6.77
N GLU A 115 -2.24 13.18 -7.04
CA GLU A 115 -1.99 14.36 -6.21
C GLU A 115 -2.96 14.42 -5.03
N VAL A 116 -2.41 14.67 -3.84
CA VAL A 116 -3.11 14.75 -2.55
C VAL A 116 -2.61 15.97 -1.81
N HIS A 117 -3.51 16.76 -1.22
CA HIS A 117 -3.13 17.94 -0.44
C HIS A 117 -2.68 17.51 0.96
N ILE A 118 -1.69 18.20 1.54
CA ILE A 118 -1.16 17.86 2.87
C ILE A 118 -2.20 17.93 4.00
N ASN A 119 -3.30 18.64 3.79
CA ASN A 119 -4.40 18.71 4.77
C ASN A 119 -5.22 17.40 4.83
N ASP A 120 -5.12 16.54 3.81
CA ASP A 120 -5.78 15.25 3.76
C ASP A 120 -4.88 14.12 4.32
N ILE A 121 -3.78 14.49 5.01
CA ILE A 121 -2.78 13.58 5.57
C ILE A 121 -2.62 13.85 7.08
N ASP A 122 -2.83 12.83 7.91
CA ASP A 122 -2.71 12.98 9.36
C ASP A 122 -1.26 12.91 9.86
N TYR A 123 -0.46 12.00 9.27
CA TYR A 123 0.95 11.83 9.64
C TYR A 123 1.84 11.74 8.41
N MET A 124 2.90 12.55 8.40
CA MET A 124 3.96 12.52 7.40
C MET A 124 5.26 12.07 8.04
N ILE A 125 5.82 10.96 7.57
CA ILE A 125 7.06 10.37 8.11
C ILE A 125 8.16 10.56 7.07
N LYS A 126 9.20 11.33 7.38
CA LYS A 126 10.33 11.50 6.46
C LYS A 126 11.10 10.18 6.30
N THR A 127 11.35 9.77 5.06
CA THR A 127 12.18 8.61 4.71
C THR A 127 13.11 8.95 3.52
N ASP A 128 14.14 8.13 3.32
CA ASP A 128 15.21 8.36 2.33
C ASP A 128 15.73 7.06 1.68
N TYR A 129 14.94 5.96 1.76
CA TYR A 129 15.30 4.71 1.09
C TYR A 129 15.11 4.82 -0.43
N GLU A 130 15.87 4.02 -1.18
CA GLU A 130 15.75 3.95 -2.63
C GLU A 130 14.46 3.26 -3.06
N VAL A 131 13.91 3.69 -4.20
CA VAL A 131 12.71 3.08 -4.76
C VAL A 131 12.95 1.60 -5.05
N PRO A 132 12.06 0.68 -4.62
CA PRO A 132 12.21 -0.73 -4.91
C PRO A 132 12.19 -1.02 -6.42
N GLU A 133 13.19 -1.76 -6.89
CA GLU A 133 13.32 -2.16 -8.30
C GLU A 133 12.96 -3.64 -8.49
N LEU A 134 12.44 -3.98 -9.67
CA LEU A 134 12.32 -5.37 -10.09
C LEU A 134 13.67 -5.87 -10.57
N LEU A 135 14.04 -7.09 -10.19
CA LEU A 135 15.23 -7.74 -10.72
C LEU A 135 15.10 -7.88 -12.24
N GLU A 136 16.09 -7.38 -12.97
CA GLU A 136 16.20 -7.59 -14.41
C GLU A 136 16.40 -9.09 -14.66
N VAL A 137 15.43 -9.73 -15.28
CA VAL A 137 15.55 -11.12 -15.72
C VAL A 137 15.89 -11.04 -17.20
N GLU A 138 17.14 -11.39 -17.58
CA GLU A 138 17.48 -11.53 -18.99
C GLU A 138 16.51 -12.56 -19.63
N PRO A 139 15.93 -12.23 -20.80
CA PRO A 139 14.91 -13.06 -21.46
C PRO A 139 15.41 -14.43 -21.91
#